data_AF-A0A5K0V3N2-F1
#
_entry.id   AF-A0A5K0V3N2-F1
#
_cell.length_a   1.000
_cell.length_b   1.000
_cell.length_c   1.000
_cell.angle_alpha   90.00
_cell.angle_beta   90.00
_cell.angle_gamma   90.00
#
_symmetry.space_group_name_H-M   'P 1'
#
loop_
_entity.id
_entity.type
_entity.pdbx_description
1 polymer ?
#
loop_
_entity_poly.entity_id
_entity_poly.type
_entity_poly.pdbx_seq_one_letter_code
_entity_poly.pdbx_strand_id
1 'polypeptide(L)'
;KGISLFNRKPSKGIEFLIGAKKIGGTPEAVASFLKNTAGLNETMIGDYLGEREEFALKVMHAYVDSMNLEKMDFGEAIRFFLRGFRLPGEAQKIDRIMEKFAERYCKCNPNSFSSADTAYVLAYSVIMLNTDAHNSMVKDK
;
A
#
# COMPACT_ATOMS: atom_id res chain seq x y z
N LYS A 1 -18.96 -0.70 -14.28
CA LYS A 1 -19.70 0.14 -13.29
C LYS A 1 -19.00 0.16 -11.93
N GLY A 2 -18.67 -0.97 -11.30
CA GLY A 2 -17.94 -0.98 -10.01
C GLY A 2 -16.52 -0.44 -10.08
N ILE A 3 -15.68 -0.94 -11.01
CA ILE A 3 -14.30 -0.44 -11.24
C ILE A 3 -14.29 1.06 -11.54
N SER A 4 -15.18 1.53 -12.43
CA SER A 4 -15.30 2.96 -12.75
C SER A 4 -15.72 3.82 -11.55
N LEU A 5 -16.49 3.26 -10.61
CA LEU A 5 -16.87 3.95 -9.39
C LEU A 5 -15.70 3.98 -8.40
N PHE A 6 -14.99 2.86 -8.24
CA PHE A 6 -13.75 2.80 -7.45
C PHE A 6 -12.73 3.84 -7.92
N ASN A 7 -12.47 3.90 -9.23
CA ASN A 7 -11.51 4.85 -9.81
C ASN A 7 -11.90 6.33 -9.64
N ARG A 8 -13.13 6.62 -9.19
CA ARG A 8 -13.60 7.98 -8.87
C ARG A 8 -13.73 8.22 -7.36
N LYS A 9 -14.20 7.23 -6.62
CA LYS A 9 -14.45 7.25 -5.18
C LYS A 9 -14.21 5.85 -4.62
N PRO A 10 -12.99 5.54 -4.14
CA PRO A 10 -12.59 4.18 -3.77
C PRO A 10 -13.53 3.51 -2.76
N SER A 11 -13.81 4.17 -1.62
CA SER A 11 -14.69 3.62 -0.57
C SER A 11 -16.08 3.30 -1.10
N LYS A 12 -16.70 4.23 -1.86
CA LYS A 12 -18.02 3.99 -2.48
C LYS A 12 -17.98 2.88 -3.53
N GLY A 13 -16.87 2.74 -4.24
CA GLY A 13 -16.65 1.66 -5.20
C GLY A 13 -16.63 0.29 -4.52
N ILE A 14 -15.90 0.19 -3.40
CA ILE A 14 -15.84 -1.03 -2.58
C ILE A 14 -17.21 -1.36 -1.99
N GLU A 15 -17.88 -0.40 -1.35
CA GLU A 15 -19.24 -0.57 -0.80
C GLU A 15 -20.22 -1.07 -1.86
N PHE A 16 -20.22 -0.46 -3.04
CA PHE A 16 -21.08 -0.86 -4.15
C PHE A 16 -20.78 -2.29 -4.62
N LEU A 17 -19.49 -2.65 -4.75
CA LEU A 17 -19.08 -3.99 -5.18
C LEU A 17 -19.45 -5.07 -4.16
N ILE A 18 -19.33 -4.78 -2.87
CA ILE A 18 -19.75 -5.67 -1.78
C ILE A 18 -21.28 -5.82 -1.79
N GLY A 19 -22.02 -4.71 -1.83
CA GLY A 19 -23.49 -4.71 -1.86
C GLY A 19 -24.07 -5.42 -3.08
N ALA A 20 -23.41 -5.31 -4.23
CA ALA A 20 -23.76 -6.04 -5.45
C ALA A 20 -23.26 -7.50 -5.47
N LYS A 21 -22.66 -7.99 -4.37
CA LYS A 21 -22.06 -9.33 -4.21
C LYS A 21 -21.05 -9.69 -5.32
N LYS A 22 -20.32 -8.69 -5.81
CA LYS A 22 -19.27 -8.87 -6.82
C LYS A 22 -17.91 -9.16 -6.20
N ILE A 23 -17.70 -8.73 -4.96
CA ILE A 23 -16.54 -9.09 -4.13
C ILE A 23 -17.04 -9.48 -2.73
N GLY A 24 -16.23 -10.24 -1.99
CA GLY A 24 -16.51 -10.57 -0.59
C GLY A 24 -16.40 -9.33 0.31
N GLY A 25 -17.15 -9.33 1.41
CA GLY A 25 -17.15 -8.23 2.39
C GLY A 25 -16.03 -8.29 3.43
N THR A 26 -15.09 -9.24 3.31
CA THR A 26 -13.96 -9.35 4.25
C THR A 26 -12.77 -8.51 3.77
N PRO A 27 -11.90 -8.06 4.69
CA PRO A 27 -10.70 -7.30 4.33
C PRO A 27 -9.80 -8.03 3.32
N GLU A 28 -9.66 -9.35 3.46
CA GLU A 28 -8.84 -10.20 2.59
C GLU A 28 -9.43 -10.30 1.18
N ALA A 29 -10.76 -10.37 1.07
CA ALA A 29 -11.43 -10.41 -0.22
C ALA A 29 -11.27 -9.09 -0.98
N VAL A 30 -11.36 -7.96 -0.28
CA VAL A 30 -11.11 -6.63 -0.86
C VAL A 30 -9.62 -6.49 -1.22
N ALA A 31 -8.71 -6.91 -0.35
CA ALA A 31 -7.27 -6.88 -0.64
C ALA A 31 -6.92 -7.70 -1.88
N SER A 32 -7.48 -8.90 -2.03
CA SER A 32 -7.33 -9.73 -3.23
C SER A 32 -7.90 -9.05 -4.47
N PHE A 33 -9.07 -8.40 -4.36
CA PHE A 33 -9.64 -7.60 -5.44
C PHE A 33 -8.69 -6.47 -5.88
N LEU A 34 -8.11 -5.73 -4.94
CA LEU A 34 -7.19 -4.62 -5.22
C LEU A 34 -5.90 -5.11 -5.92
N LYS A 35 -5.41 -6.32 -5.59
CA LYS A 35 -4.20 -6.89 -6.21
C LYS A 35 -4.41 -7.44 -7.61
N ASN A 36 -5.55 -8.12 -7.82
CA ASN A 36 -5.71 -9.03 -8.95
C ASN A 36 -6.62 -8.48 -10.05
N THR A 37 -7.28 -7.34 -9.83
CA THR A 37 -8.26 -6.79 -10.79
C THR A 37 -7.64 -5.79 -11.74
N ALA A 38 -7.66 -6.11 -13.03
CA ALA A 38 -7.24 -5.19 -14.08
C ALA A 38 -8.18 -3.98 -14.21
N GLY A 39 -7.63 -2.81 -14.57
CA GLY A 39 -8.39 -1.58 -14.81
C GLY A 39 -8.67 -0.74 -13.58
N LEU A 40 -8.20 -1.16 -12.39
CA LEU A 40 -8.13 -0.28 -11.22
C LEU A 40 -7.03 0.76 -11.41
N ASN A 41 -7.30 1.99 -10.98
CA ASN A 41 -6.31 3.07 -10.99
C ASN A 41 -5.36 2.89 -9.81
N GLU A 42 -4.06 2.71 -10.08
CA GLU A 42 -3.01 2.51 -9.07
C GLU A 42 -2.94 3.64 -8.02
N THR A 43 -3.23 4.89 -8.41
CA THR A 43 -3.30 6.03 -7.48
C THR A 43 -4.48 5.88 -6.52
N MET A 44 -5.62 5.39 -7.01
CA MET A 44 -6.83 5.19 -6.20
C MET A 44 -6.69 4.00 -5.25
N ILE A 45 -5.90 2.99 -5.64
CA ILE A 45 -5.53 1.88 -4.74
C ILE A 45 -4.71 2.44 -3.57
N GLY A 46 -3.66 3.23 -3.85
CA GLY A 46 -2.82 3.81 -2.79
C GLY A 46 -3.59 4.77 -1.89
N ASP A 47 -4.47 5.59 -2.46
CA ASP A 47 -5.34 6.50 -1.71
C ASP A 47 -6.24 5.75 -0.71
N TYR A 48 -6.84 4.63 -1.15
CA TYR A 48 -7.69 3.77 -0.31
C TYR A 48 -6.91 3.00 0.76
N LEU A 49 -5.76 2.43 0.41
CA LEU A 49 -4.89 1.74 1.38
C LEU A 49 -4.37 2.71 2.45
N GLY A 50 -4.23 3.99 2.08
CA GLY A 50 -3.86 5.06 2.99
C GLY A 50 -5.04 5.66 3.76
N GLU A 51 -6.25 5.13 3.72
CA GLU A 51 -7.37 5.66 4.51
C GLU A 51 -7.25 5.34 6.00
N ARG A 52 -7.94 6.14 6.83
CA ARG A 52 -7.98 5.96 8.30
C ARG A 52 -9.23 5.23 8.79
N GLU A 53 -10.16 4.95 7.90
CA GLU A 53 -11.39 4.23 8.23
C GLU A 53 -11.06 2.79 8.65
N GLU A 54 -11.71 2.29 9.69
CA GLU A 54 -11.37 1.00 10.31
C GLU A 54 -11.34 -0.17 9.30
N PHE A 55 -12.33 -0.22 8.39
CA PHE A 55 -12.38 -1.26 7.37
C PHE A 55 -11.24 -1.11 6.35
N ALA A 56 -10.96 0.11 5.88
CA ALA A 56 -9.87 0.36 4.94
C ALA A 56 -8.50 0.05 5.55
N LEU A 57 -8.30 0.36 6.84
CA LEU A 57 -7.11 -0.04 7.59
C LEU A 57 -6.95 -1.56 7.59
N LYS A 58 -8.00 -2.31 7.98
CA LYS A 58 -7.96 -3.79 7.94
C LYS A 58 -7.65 -4.32 6.54
N VAL A 59 -8.18 -3.69 5.49
CA VAL A 59 -7.85 -4.04 4.10
C VAL A 59 -6.37 -3.78 3.80
N MET A 60 -5.81 -2.65 4.25
CA MET A 60 -4.39 -2.34 4.09
C MET A 60 -3.51 -3.38 4.78
N HIS A 61 -3.85 -3.76 6.02
CA HIS A 61 -3.15 -4.83 6.73
C HIS A 61 -3.21 -6.15 5.93
N ALA A 62 -4.39 -6.58 5.50
CA ALA A 62 -4.56 -7.80 4.70
C ALA A 62 -3.83 -7.74 3.34
N TYR A 63 -3.78 -6.57 2.72
CA TYR A 63 -3.05 -6.35 1.47
C TYR A 63 -1.54 -6.52 1.66
N VAL A 64 -0.97 -5.91 2.70
CA VAL A 64 0.47 -6.03 2.97
C VAL A 64 0.80 -7.44 3.46
N ASP A 65 -0.01 -8.02 4.35
CA ASP A 65 0.22 -9.34 4.93
C ASP A 65 0.09 -10.49 3.92
N SER A 66 -0.60 -10.28 2.80
CA SER A 66 -0.64 -11.24 1.70
C SER A 66 0.55 -11.12 0.74
N MET A 67 1.53 -10.25 1.00
CA MET A 67 2.78 -10.22 0.24
C MET A 67 3.82 -11.16 0.83
N ASN A 68 4.44 -11.97 -0.02
CA ASN A 68 5.58 -12.78 0.37
C ASN A 68 6.87 -11.98 0.12
N LEU A 69 7.52 -11.54 1.21
CA LEU A 69 8.77 -10.80 1.19
C LEU A 69 9.95 -11.65 1.69
N GLU A 70 9.74 -12.95 1.92
CA GLU A 70 10.79 -13.83 2.41
C GLU A 70 11.95 -13.90 1.41
N LYS A 71 13.17 -13.81 1.93
CA LYS A 71 14.43 -13.92 1.17
C LYS A 71 14.67 -12.80 0.15
N MET A 72 13.79 -11.80 0.07
CA MET A 72 14.05 -10.58 -0.68
C MET A 72 14.96 -9.67 0.14
N ASP A 73 15.93 -9.04 -0.50
CA ASP A 73 16.61 -7.92 0.15
C ASP A 73 15.64 -6.74 0.33
N PHE A 74 16.01 -5.77 1.17
CA PHE A 74 15.12 -4.65 1.48
C PHE A 74 14.75 -3.82 0.24
N GLY A 75 15.70 -3.59 -0.65
CA GLY A 75 15.50 -2.83 -1.88
C GLY A 75 14.62 -3.56 -2.89
N GLU A 76 14.73 -4.89 -2.97
CA GLU A 76 13.85 -5.75 -3.75
C GLU A 76 12.44 -5.75 -3.17
N ALA A 77 12.31 -5.93 -1.86
CA ALA A 77 11.03 -5.98 -1.17
C ALA A 77 10.25 -4.67 -1.32
N ILE A 78 10.90 -3.51 -1.15
CA ILE A 78 10.21 -2.22 -1.30
C ILE A 78 9.81 -1.95 -2.76
N ARG A 79 10.64 -2.34 -3.74
CA ARG A 79 10.26 -2.24 -5.16
C ARG A 79 9.11 -3.17 -5.50
N PHE A 80 9.10 -4.38 -4.96
CA PHE A 80 7.99 -5.32 -5.13
C PHE A 80 6.70 -4.77 -4.51
N PHE A 81 6.78 -4.25 -3.29
CA PHE A 81 5.66 -3.64 -2.58
C PHE A 81 5.02 -2.47 -3.35
N LEU A 82 5.85 -1.55 -3.86
CA LEU A 82 5.41 -0.35 -4.57
C LEU A 82 4.97 -0.60 -6.03
N ARG A 83 5.06 -1.83 -6.55
CA ARG A 83 4.51 -2.17 -7.88
C ARG A 83 2.99 -2.27 -7.89
N GLY A 84 2.37 -2.51 -6.73
CA GLY A 84 0.92 -2.76 -6.65
C GLY A 84 0.05 -1.50 -6.66
N PHE A 85 0.62 -0.32 -6.39
CA PHE A 85 -0.10 0.94 -6.25
C PHE A 85 0.86 2.14 -6.33
N ARG A 86 0.32 3.36 -6.46
CA ARG A 86 1.10 4.60 -6.28
C ARG A 86 0.93 5.12 -4.87
N LEU A 87 2.02 5.53 -4.23
CA LEU A 87 1.94 6.13 -2.90
C LEU A 87 1.03 7.37 -2.91
N PRO A 88 0.20 7.55 -1.87
CA PRO A 88 -0.57 8.78 -1.69
C PRO A 88 0.34 9.98 -1.48
N GLY A 89 -0.16 11.19 -1.71
CA GLY A 89 0.62 12.42 -1.54
C GLY A 89 0.67 12.92 -0.09
N GLU A 90 -0.30 12.53 0.73
CA GLU A 90 -0.39 12.95 2.12
C GLU A 90 0.57 12.17 3.01
N ALA A 91 1.47 12.88 3.70
CA ALA A 91 2.48 12.29 4.57
C ALA A 91 1.90 11.28 5.58
N GLN A 92 0.75 11.61 6.19
CA GLN A 92 0.09 10.71 7.16
C GLN A 92 -0.40 9.40 6.54
N LYS A 93 -0.73 9.38 5.24
CA LYS A 93 -1.15 8.17 4.54
C LYS A 93 0.06 7.32 4.18
N ILE A 94 1.14 7.95 3.71
CA ILE A 94 2.43 7.30 3.45
C ILE A 94 2.94 6.64 4.72
N ASP A 95 2.95 7.37 5.82
CA ASP A 95 3.41 6.91 7.14
C ASP A 95 2.79 5.56 7.54
N ARG A 96 1.45 5.47 7.53
CA ARG A 96 0.70 4.25 7.85
C ARG A 96 1.03 3.06 6.94
N ILE A 97 1.15 3.32 5.64
CA ILE A 97 1.50 2.28 4.66
C ILE A 97 2.91 1.76 4.92
N MET A 98 3.85 2.66 5.20
CA MET A 98 5.25 2.31 5.40
C MET A 98 5.53 1.63 6.73
N GLU A 99 4.83 2.00 7.79
CA GLU A 99 4.87 1.31 9.08
C GLU A 99 4.46 -0.15 8.91
N LYS A 100 3.34 -0.39 8.21
CA LYS A 100 2.87 -1.76 7.96
C LYS A 100 3.82 -2.54 7.03
N PHE A 101 4.41 -1.91 6.03
CA PHE A 101 5.44 -2.55 5.20
C PHE A 101 6.65 -2.97 6.03
N ALA A 102 7.17 -2.10 6.89
CA ALA A 102 8.32 -2.39 7.75
C ALA A 102 8.02 -3.55 8.71
N GLU A 103 6.84 -3.55 9.34
CA GLU A 103 6.36 -4.64 10.20
C GLU A 103 6.37 -5.98 9.42
N ARG A 104 5.82 -5.97 8.20
CA ARG A 104 5.75 -7.17 7.36
C ARG A 104 7.14 -7.66 6.93
N TYR A 105 8.03 -6.75 6.52
CA TYR A 105 9.37 -7.10 6.09
C TYR A 105 10.16 -7.76 7.24
N CYS A 106 10.12 -7.20 8.44
CA CYS A 106 10.79 -7.77 9.61
C CYS A 106 10.20 -9.13 10.00
N LYS A 107 8.88 -9.32 9.88
CA LYS A 107 8.25 -10.62 10.09
C LYS A 107 8.71 -11.68 9.09
N CYS A 108 8.86 -11.31 7.81
CA CYS A 108 9.37 -12.22 6.78
C CYS A 108 10.89 -12.44 6.86
N ASN A 109 11.64 -11.49 7.42
CA ASN A 109 13.10 -11.49 7.44
C ASN A 109 13.65 -11.09 8.83
N PRO A 110 13.49 -11.95 9.87
CA PRO A 110 13.73 -11.59 11.27
C PRO A 110 15.19 -11.25 11.61
N ASN A 111 16.15 -11.62 10.76
CA ASN A 111 17.58 -11.36 10.98
C ASN A 111 18.10 -10.14 10.20
N SER A 112 17.26 -9.49 9.38
CA SER A 112 17.69 -8.40 8.49
C SER A 112 17.80 -7.05 9.19
N PHE A 113 17.01 -6.80 10.23
CA PHE A 113 17.02 -5.57 11.01
C PHE A 113 16.89 -5.86 12.50
N SER A 114 17.48 -5.00 13.33
CA SER A 114 17.36 -5.06 14.79
C SER A 114 15.95 -4.72 15.29
N SER A 115 15.18 -3.90 14.55
CA SER A 115 13.79 -3.56 14.86
C SER A 115 13.01 -3.12 13.61
N ALA A 116 11.68 -3.15 13.70
CA ALA A 116 10.79 -2.59 12.68
C ALA A 116 11.01 -1.09 12.48
N ASP A 117 11.34 -0.34 13.55
CA ASP A 117 11.64 1.10 13.45
C ASP A 117 12.84 1.38 12.54
N THR A 118 13.88 0.55 12.60
CA THR A 118 15.06 0.70 11.73
C THR A 118 14.69 0.45 10.27
N ALA A 119 13.89 -0.59 10.01
CA ALA A 119 13.38 -0.88 8.67
C ALA A 119 12.46 0.25 8.16
N TYR A 120 11.61 0.81 9.03
CA TYR A 120 10.73 1.93 8.71
C TYR A 120 11.53 3.19 8.34
N VAL A 121 12.52 3.59 9.14
CA VAL A 121 13.37 4.76 8.85
C VAL A 121 14.06 4.60 7.50
N LEU A 122 14.57 3.40 7.20
CA LEU A 122 15.16 3.11 5.90
C LEU A 122 14.11 3.19 4.78
N ALA A 123 12.92 2.64 4.98
CA ALA A 123 11.83 2.66 3.99
C ALA A 123 11.42 4.09 3.64
N TYR A 124 11.25 4.93 4.67
CA TYR A 124 10.91 6.33 4.54
C TYR A 124 12.03 7.11 3.84
N SER A 125 13.29 6.84 4.19
CA SER A 125 14.46 7.44 3.53
C SER A 125 14.53 7.08 2.04
N VAL A 126 14.29 5.82 1.69
CA VAL A 126 14.28 5.37 0.28
C VAL A 126 13.18 6.07 -0.52
N ILE A 127 12.01 6.29 0.07
CA ILE A 127 10.90 6.99 -0.60
C ILE A 127 11.16 8.49 -0.70
N MET A 128 11.67 9.14 0.34
CA MET A 128 12.04 10.55 0.29
C MET A 128 13.12 10.79 -0.76
N LEU A 129 14.17 9.96 -0.80
CA LEU A 129 15.22 10.03 -1.82
C LEU A 129 14.67 9.81 -3.24
N ASN A 130 13.71 8.89 -3.42
CA ASN A 130 13.04 8.69 -4.72
C ASN A 130 12.09 9.85 -5.09
N THR A 131 11.47 10.49 -4.09
CA THR A 131 10.63 11.67 -4.30
C THR A 131 11.50 12.85 -4.71
N ASP A 132 12.64 13.08 -4.04
CA ASP A 132 13.58 14.14 -4.42
C ASP A 132 14.22 13.91 -5.79
N ALA A 133 14.53 12.66 -6.17
CA ALA A 133 15.14 12.35 -7.46
C ALA A 133 14.20 12.48 -8.66
N HIS A 134 12.88 12.39 -8.47
CA HIS A 134 11.89 12.35 -9.57
C HIS A 134 10.79 13.41 -9.48
N ASN A 135 10.79 14.24 -8.45
CA ASN A 135 9.89 15.36 -8.34
C ASN A 135 10.53 16.60 -8.98
N SER A 136 10.09 16.98 -10.18
CA SER A 136 10.52 18.21 -10.86
C SER A 136 10.17 19.51 -10.11
N MET A 137 9.53 19.41 -8.93
CA MET A 137 9.34 20.50 -7.97
C MET A 137 10.43 20.60 -6.90
N VAL A 138 11.31 19.61 -6.75
CA VAL A 138 12.48 19.72 -5.87
C VAL A 138 13.58 20.42 -6.67
N LYS A 139 13.43 21.74 -6.80
CA LYS A 139 14.57 22.62 -7.01
C LYS A 139 15.31 22.66 -5.69
N ASP A 140 16.29 21.78 -5.49
CA ASP A 140 17.21 21.95 -4.39
C ASP A 140 18.51 22.62 -4.84
N LYS A 141 18.75 23.76 -4.15
CA LYS A 141 19.97 24.58 -4.01
C LYS A 141 20.32 25.59 -5.10
#